data_AF-A0A956AHA4-F1
#
_entry.id   AF-A0A956AHA4-F1
#
_cell.length_a   1.000
_cell.length_b   1.000
_cell.length_c   1.000
_cell.angle_alpha   90.00
_cell.angle_beta   90.00
_cell.angle_gamma   90.00
#
_symmetry.space_group_name_H-M   'P 1'
#
loop_
_entity.id
_entity.type
_entity.pdbx_description
1 polymer ?
#
loop_
_entity_poly.entity_id
_entity_poly.type
_entity_poly.pdbx_seq_one_letter_code
_entity_poly.pdbx_strand_id
1 'polypeptide(L)'
;MARLFLMGACLLFASLPFAAAAGPFEDDVDAAIADGVRWLRDQQAFTGEALDLSQARGLALLVLVESMPGSYAAADAGDQALAREAVQRILTNPDVGVPRAFYVYFHAVNLLGLSAYIRAGGPEIDGAPFTLRGALEKLTDETLAAQSLDGATAGFWGYVGPGNDSSATQYAAAALAAARGTFRAMGDAAALARVDAIDASLALTALGYAAHPEPDGGMKYRFDAFYHSSFQQTAASLWCQLLGGMTLADPTAQGAMRWLADRYNYSTSEGYRDFWRVSYAYYLWTSAKAYLLVEQGAGGAAPGDVGPADLGLLPANPAPNATFGDVGRLVRREPG
;
A
#
# COMPACT_ATOMS: atom_id res chain seq x y z
N MET A 1 -16.84 2.97 8.54
CA MET A 1 -15.50 3.35 8.03
C MET A 1 -14.45 2.29 8.32
N ALA A 2 -14.10 1.97 9.58
CA ALA A 2 -12.98 1.06 9.90
C ALA A 2 -13.14 -0.43 9.47
N ARG A 3 -14.37 -0.95 9.28
CA ARG A 3 -14.59 -2.39 9.02
C ARG A 3 -14.33 -2.81 7.56
N LEU A 4 -14.50 -1.91 6.60
CA LEU A 4 -14.34 -2.23 5.18
C LEU A 4 -12.89 -2.05 4.69
N PHE A 5 -12.18 -1.03 5.22
CA PHE A 5 -10.73 -0.89 5.07
C PHE A 5 -9.96 -2.08 5.67
N LEU A 6 -10.54 -2.74 6.69
CA LEU A 6 -9.92 -3.85 7.42
C LEU A 6 -9.68 -5.09 6.56
N MET A 7 -10.62 -5.43 5.66
CA MET A 7 -10.57 -6.68 4.90
C MET A 7 -10.08 -6.52 3.47
N GLY A 8 -10.29 -5.35 2.84
CA GLY A 8 -9.63 -5.03 1.56
C GLY A 8 -8.10 -5.08 1.68
N ALA A 9 -7.55 -4.65 2.82
CA ALA A 9 -6.11 -4.74 3.10
C ALA A 9 -5.61 -6.17 3.41
N CYS A 10 -6.48 -7.07 3.92
CA CYS A 10 -6.12 -8.48 4.17
C CYS A 10 -5.88 -9.28 2.87
N LEU A 11 -6.34 -8.78 1.71
CA LEU A 11 -6.39 -9.53 0.46
C LEU A 11 -5.40 -9.06 -0.59
N LEU A 12 -4.57 -8.08 -0.26
CA LEU A 12 -3.59 -7.51 -1.18
C LEU A 12 -2.25 -8.26 -1.18
N PHE A 13 -2.25 -9.54 -0.76
CA PHE A 13 -1.25 -10.51 -1.16
C PHE A 13 -1.49 -10.92 -2.61
N ALA A 14 -1.47 -9.94 -3.53
CA ALA A 14 -1.44 -10.21 -4.96
C ALA A 14 -0.30 -11.18 -5.24
N SER A 15 -0.68 -12.34 -5.74
CA SER A 15 0.19 -13.43 -6.15
C SER A 15 1.20 -12.93 -7.19
N LEU A 16 2.43 -12.73 -6.74
CA LEU A 16 3.54 -12.99 -7.63
C LEU A 16 3.71 -14.51 -7.66
N PRO A 17 3.89 -15.13 -8.83
CA PRO A 17 4.16 -16.55 -8.89
C PRO A 17 5.51 -16.79 -8.22
N PHE A 18 5.51 -17.24 -6.98
CA PHE A 18 6.65 -17.97 -6.45
C PHE A 18 6.72 -19.24 -7.30
N ALA A 19 7.71 -19.32 -8.17
CA ALA A 19 8.03 -20.55 -8.92
C ALA A 19 8.67 -21.61 -7.98
N ALA A 20 8.21 -21.69 -6.73
CA ALA A 20 8.50 -22.74 -5.78
C ALA A 20 7.26 -23.65 -5.73
N ALA A 21 7.46 -24.96 -5.55
CA ALA A 21 6.34 -25.89 -5.42
C ALA A 21 5.41 -25.40 -4.31
N ALA A 22 4.13 -25.20 -4.62
CA ALA A 22 3.11 -24.76 -3.66
C ALA A 22 3.19 -25.63 -2.40
N GLY A 23 3.65 -25.02 -1.32
CA GLY A 23 3.62 -25.61 0.00
C GLY A 23 2.30 -25.28 0.69
N PRO A 24 2.09 -25.83 1.90
CA PRO A 24 0.90 -25.55 2.70
C PRO A 24 0.67 -24.04 2.97
N PHE A 25 1.74 -23.24 2.99
CA PHE A 25 1.63 -21.78 3.19
C PHE A 25 1.01 -21.08 1.98
N GLU A 26 1.43 -21.44 0.77
CA GLU A 26 0.89 -20.90 -0.47
C GLU A 26 -0.59 -21.26 -0.63
N ASP A 27 -0.97 -22.51 -0.31
CA ASP A 27 -2.37 -22.94 -0.32
C ASP A 27 -3.24 -22.15 0.68
N ASP A 28 -2.74 -21.90 1.89
CA ASP A 28 -3.43 -21.11 2.91
C ASP A 28 -3.58 -19.64 2.49
N VAL A 29 -2.57 -19.07 1.81
CA VAL A 29 -2.62 -17.70 1.26
C VAL A 29 -3.66 -17.61 0.14
N ASP A 30 -3.67 -18.54 -0.80
CA ASP A 30 -4.64 -18.56 -1.90
C ASP A 30 -6.07 -18.74 -1.39
N ALA A 31 -6.28 -19.62 -0.40
CA ALA A 31 -7.57 -19.80 0.25
C ALA A 31 -8.05 -18.51 0.96
N ALA A 32 -7.16 -17.82 1.67
CA ALA A 32 -7.47 -16.55 2.32
C ALA A 32 -7.84 -15.45 1.32
N ILE A 33 -7.13 -15.36 0.18
CA ILE A 33 -7.45 -14.44 -0.92
C ILE A 33 -8.85 -14.75 -1.48
N ALA A 34 -9.12 -16.02 -1.79
CA ALA A 34 -10.41 -16.43 -2.33
C ALA A 34 -11.57 -16.12 -1.36
N ASP A 35 -11.40 -16.37 -0.07
CA ASP A 35 -12.41 -16.10 0.94
C ASP A 35 -12.70 -14.60 1.10
N GLY A 36 -11.69 -13.74 1.05
CA GLY A 36 -11.97 -12.31 1.13
C GLY A 36 -12.49 -11.70 -0.17
N VAL A 37 -12.11 -12.22 -1.35
CA VAL A 37 -12.79 -11.85 -2.61
C VAL A 37 -14.27 -12.21 -2.51
N ARG A 38 -14.61 -13.39 -1.98
CA ARG A 38 -16.00 -13.79 -1.73
C ARG A 38 -16.69 -12.82 -0.77
N TRP A 39 -16.04 -12.47 0.34
CA TRP A 39 -16.60 -11.51 1.29
C TRP A 39 -16.86 -10.13 0.64
N LEU A 40 -15.95 -9.62 -0.20
CA LEU A 40 -16.16 -8.36 -0.93
C LEU A 40 -17.38 -8.42 -1.85
N ARG A 41 -17.66 -9.58 -2.45
CA ARG A 41 -18.90 -9.79 -3.24
C ARG A 41 -20.13 -9.76 -2.36
N ASP A 42 -20.09 -10.46 -1.23
CA ASP A 42 -21.20 -10.51 -0.27
C ASP A 42 -21.52 -9.12 0.31
N GLN A 43 -20.50 -8.28 0.47
CA GLN A 43 -20.67 -6.87 0.86
C GLN A 43 -21.04 -5.93 -0.29
N GLN A 44 -21.15 -6.44 -1.53
CA GLN A 44 -21.38 -5.64 -2.73
C GLN A 44 -20.33 -4.53 -2.93
N ALA A 45 -19.06 -4.75 -2.56
CA ALA A 45 -18.01 -3.73 -2.63
C ALA A 45 -17.76 -3.19 -4.05
N PHE A 46 -18.10 -3.99 -5.08
CA PHE A 46 -17.95 -3.63 -6.49
C PHE A 46 -19.10 -2.78 -7.02
N THR A 47 -20.32 -3.01 -6.51
CA THR A 47 -21.57 -2.56 -7.13
C THR A 47 -22.48 -1.75 -6.20
N GLY A 48 -22.29 -1.85 -4.89
CA GLY A 48 -23.08 -1.15 -3.88
C GLY A 48 -22.76 0.35 -3.85
N GLU A 49 -23.77 1.15 -3.49
CA GLU A 49 -23.66 2.62 -3.44
C GLU A 49 -23.37 3.18 -2.05
N ALA A 50 -23.44 2.34 -1.01
CA ALA A 50 -23.16 2.78 0.36
C ALA A 50 -21.79 3.48 0.41
N LEU A 51 -21.73 4.61 1.12
CA LEU A 51 -20.58 5.51 1.04
C LEU A 51 -19.26 4.79 1.37
N ASP A 52 -19.24 3.95 2.39
CA ASP A 52 -18.05 3.18 2.76
C ASP A 52 -17.61 2.17 1.70
N LEU A 53 -18.55 1.50 1.01
CA LEU A 53 -18.27 0.64 -0.15
C LEU A 53 -17.70 1.46 -1.31
N SER A 54 -18.38 2.57 -1.64
CA SER A 54 -18.01 3.47 -2.72
C SER A 54 -16.60 4.04 -2.54
N GLN A 55 -16.22 4.40 -1.30
CA GLN A 55 -14.90 4.93 -0.96
C GLN A 55 -13.76 3.93 -1.13
N ALA A 56 -14.02 2.63 -0.99
CA ALA A 56 -13.02 1.57 -1.10
C ALA A 56 -13.04 0.85 -2.45
N ARG A 57 -13.91 1.25 -3.38
CA ARG A 57 -14.17 0.53 -4.63
C ARG A 57 -12.91 0.29 -5.47
N GLY A 58 -11.99 1.25 -5.52
CA GLY A 58 -10.71 1.08 -6.19
C GLY A 58 -9.84 -0.03 -5.60
N LEU A 59 -9.82 -0.21 -4.26
CA LEU A 59 -9.14 -1.34 -3.62
C LEU A 59 -9.86 -2.65 -3.88
N ALA A 60 -11.20 -2.66 -3.85
CA ALA A 60 -11.96 -3.85 -4.19
C ALA A 60 -11.64 -4.31 -5.62
N LEU A 61 -11.65 -3.38 -6.58
CA LEU A 61 -11.26 -3.64 -7.97
C LEU A 61 -9.83 -4.18 -8.07
N LEU A 62 -8.87 -3.58 -7.36
CA LEU A 62 -7.49 -4.07 -7.32
C LEU A 62 -7.44 -5.55 -6.89
N VAL A 63 -8.06 -5.89 -5.76
CA VAL A 63 -8.10 -7.26 -5.22
C VAL A 63 -8.75 -8.23 -6.21
N LEU A 64 -9.87 -7.85 -6.82
CA LEU A 64 -10.55 -8.70 -7.81
C LEU A 64 -9.65 -8.96 -9.02
N VAL A 65 -9.03 -7.92 -9.58
CA VAL A 65 -8.17 -8.05 -10.77
C VAL A 65 -6.92 -8.87 -10.46
N GLU A 66 -6.30 -8.68 -9.30
CA GLU A 66 -5.12 -9.45 -8.88
C GLU A 66 -5.44 -10.92 -8.58
N SER A 67 -6.70 -11.25 -8.27
CA SER A 67 -7.15 -12.65 -8.13
C SER A 67 -7.45 -13.36 -9.46
N MET A 68 -7.45 -12.64 -10.60
CA MET A 68 -7.73 -13.23 -11.90
C MET A 68 -6.56 -14.10 -12.41
N PRO A 69 -6.83 -15.14 -13.23
CA PRO A 69 -5.79 -15.97 -13.82
C PRO A 69 -5.01 -15.24 -14.92
N GLY A 70 -4.08 -14.37 -14.54
CA GLY A 70 -3.10 -13.70 -15.40
C GLY A 70 -3.61 -12.49 -16.18
N SER A 71 -4.83 -12.53 -16.72
CA SER A 71 -5.41 -11.40 -17.48
C SER A 71 -6.93 -11.30 -17.34
N TYR A 72 -7.47 -10.13 -17.66
CA TYR A 72 -8.91 -9.86 -17.66
C TYR A 72 -9.66 -10.81 -18.63
N ALA A 73 -9.09 -11.06 -19.82
CA ALA A 73 -9.72 -11.92 -20.83
C ALA A 73 -9.82 -13.39 -20.38
N ALA A 74 -8.92 -13.83 -19.49
CA ALA A 74 -8.90 -15.18 -18.94
C ALA A 74 -9.81 -15.34 -17.70
N ALA A 75 -10.26 -14.23 -17.10
CA ALA A 75 -11.21 -14.27 -15.99
C ALA A 75 -12.59 -14.76 -16.44
N ASP A 76 -13.36 -15.30 -15.51
CA ASP A 76 -14.74 -15.70 -15.81
C ASP A 76 -15.65 -14.49 -16.08
N ALA A 77 -16.80 -14.75 -16.71
CA ALA A 77 -17.73 -13.69 -17.11
C ALA A 77 -18.31 -12.89 -15.93
N GLY A 78 -18.41 -13.50 -14.74
CA GLY A 78 -18.87 -12.81 -13.54
C GLY A 78 -17.84 -11.80 -13.05
N ASP A 79 -16.57 -12.18 -13.04
CA ASP A 79 -15.46 -11.33 -12.61
C ASP A 79 -15.21 -10.18 -13.57
N GLN A 80 -15.31 -10.47 -14.87
CA GLN A 80 -15.33 -9.45 -15.92
C GLN A 80 -16.47 -8.44 -15.69
N ALA A 81 -17.68 -8.91 -15.41
CA ALA A 81 -18.83 -8.03 -15.16
C ALA A 81 -18.64 -7.17 -13.89
N LEU A 82 -18.15 -7.76 -12.79
CA LEU A 82 -17.88 -7.02 -11.54
C LEU A 82 -16.79 -5.97 -11.72
N ALA A 83 -15.70 -6.31 -12.43
CA ALA A 83 -14.63 -5.37 -12.70
C ALA A 83 -15.11 -4.20 -13.57
N ARG A 84 -15.88 -4.47 -14.64
CA ARG A 84 -16.46 -3.41 -15.48
C ARG A 84 -17.40 -2.50 -14.72
N GLU A 85 -18.25 -3.08 -13.87
CA GLU A 85 -19.19 -2.30 -13.05
C GLU A 85 -18.44 -1.42 -12.03
N ALA A 86 -17.39 -1.96 -11.40
CA ALA A 86 -16.57 -1.19 -10.49
C ALA A 86 -15.87 -0.01 -11.21
N VAL A 87 -15.30 -0.25 -12.39
CA VAL A 87 -14.68 0.79 -13.22
C VAL A 87 -15.71 1.82 -13.66
N GLN A 88 -16.87 1.42 -14.19
CA GLN A 88 -17.95 2.31 -14.59
C GLN A 88 -18.29 3.32 -13.49
N ARG A 89 -18.40 2.84 -12.24
CA ARG A 89 -18.70 3.66 -11.07
C ARG A 89 -17.55 4.56 -10.67
N ILE A 90 -16.31 4.08 -10.75
CA ILE A 90 -15.12 4.93 -10.54
C ILE A 90 -15.13 6.07 -11.56
N LEU A 91 -15.46 5.82 -12.82
CA LEU A 91 -15.46 6.84 -13.87
C LEU A 91 -16.60 7.86 -13.75
N THR A 92 -17.75 7.49 -13.15
CA THR A 92 -18.95 8.36 -13.13
C THR A 92 -19.29 8.98 -11.79
N ASN A 93 -18.87 8.40 -10.66
CA ASN A 93 -19.34 8.84 -9.34
C ASN A 93 -18.69 10.19 -8.96
N PRO A 94 -19.46 11.28 -8.77
CA PRO A 94 -18.91 12.61 -8.46
C PRO A 94 -18.43 12.77 -7.02
N ASP A 95 -18.84 11.88 -6.12
CA ASP A 95 -18.52 11.96 -4.69
C ASP A 95 -17.23 11.23 -4.35
N VAL A 96 -16.88 10.15 -5.06
CA VAL A 96 -15.70 9.32 -4.75
C VAL A 96 -14.91 8.87 -5.98
N GLY A 97 -15.44 9.05 -7.18
CA GLY A 97 -14.84 8.60 -8.45
C GLY A 97 -13.87 9.61 -9.06
N VAL A 98 -13.62 9.52 -10.37
CA VAL A 98 -12.75 10.41 -11.16
C VAL A 98 -13.26 11.86 -11.25
N PRO A 99 -14.57 12.15 -11.37
CA PRO A 99 -15.05 13.53 -11.50
C PRO A 99 -14.82 14.43 -10.27
N ARG A 100 -14.52 13.85 -9.10
CA ARG A 100 -14.41 14.62 -7.85
C ARG A 100 -13.16 15.51 -7.79
N ALA A 101 -13.14 16.41 -6.81
CA ALA A 101 -11.93 17.16 -6.43
C ALA A 101 -10.95 16.31 -5.59
N PHE A 102 -9.66 16.68 -5.64
CA PHE A 102 -8.58 15.93 -5.00
C PHE A 102 -8.87 15.59 -3.54
N TYR A 103 -8.76 14.29 -3.24
CA TYR A 103 -8.70 13.76 -1.89
C TYR A 103 -7.93 12.45 -1.95
N VAL A 104 -6.83 12.40 -1.21
CA VAL A 104 -5.75 11.43 -1.41
C VAL A 104 -6.26 10.00 -1.39
N TYR A 105 -7.12 9.62 -0.45
CA TYR A 105 -7.58 8.24 -0.33
C TYR A 105 -8.37 7.80 -1.55
N PHE A 106 -9.30 8.61 -2.05
CA PHE A 106 -10.13 8.21 -3.18
C PHE A 106 -9.34 8.24 -4.49
N HIS A 107 -8.45 9.23 -4.65
CA HIS A 107 -7.59 9.31 -5.82
C HIS A 107 -6.66 8.12 -5.88
N ALA A 108 -5.97 7.83 -4.76
CA ALA A 108 -5.02 6.75 -4.66
C ALA A 108 -5.66 5.39 -4.90
N VAL A 109 -6.76 5.06 -4.22
CA VAL A 109 -7.39 3.74 -4.37
C VAL A 109 -7.97 3.54 -5.77
N ASN A 110 -8.58 4.57 -6.37
CA ASN A 110 -9.07 4.48 -7.73
C ASN A 110 -7.92 4.35 -8.73
N LEU A 111 -6.84 5.10 -8.54
CA LEU A 111 -5.65 5.02 -9.39
C LEU A 111 -4.97 3.64 -9.30
N LEU A 112 -4.91 3.05 -8.10
CA LEU A 112 -4.47 1.67 -7.88
C LEU A 112 -5.33 0.66 -8.66
N GLY A 113 -6.65 0.69 -8.45
CA GLY A 113 -7.59 -0.23 -9.11
C GLY A 113 -7.60 -0.09 -10.64
N LEU A 114 -7.63 1.13 -11.15
CA LEU A 114 -7.58 1.40 -12.59
C LEU A 114 -6.25 0.97 -13.20
N SER A 115 -5.12 1.20 -12.51
CA SER A 115 -3.81 0.72 -12.96
C SER A 115 -3.79 -0.80 -13.13
N ALA A 116 -4.33 -1.55 -12.16
CA ALA A 116 -4.41 -3.00 -12.25
C ALA A 116 -5.33 -3.45 -13.40
N TYR A 117 -6.53 -2.88 -13.50
CA TYR A 117 -7.49 -3.20 -14.56
C TYR A 117 -6.92 -2.96 -15.96
N ILE A 118 -6.25 -1.83 -16.18
CA ILE A 118 -5.62 -1.49 -17.47
C ILE A 118 -4.49 -2.49 -17.79
N ARG A 119 -3.60 -2.79 -16.84
CA ARG A 119 -2.51 -3.75 -17.06
C ARG A 119 -2.99 -5.17 -17.30
N ALA A 120 -4.13 -5.55 -16.72
CA ALA A 120 -4.78 -6.84 -16.98
C ALA A 120 -5.45 -6.91 -18.36
N GLY A 121 -5.49 -5.82 -19.13
CA GLY A 121 -6.13 -5.76 -20.44
C GLY A 121 -7.64 -5.52 -20.38
N GLY A 122 -8.13 -4.90 -19.29
CA GLY A 122 -9.54 -4.55 -19.14
C GLY A 122 -10.01 -3.56 -20.22
N PRO A 123 -11.20 -3.76 -20.83
CA PRO A 123 -11.69 -2.90 -21.91
C PRO A 123 -12.18 -1.55 -21.40
N GLU A 124 -12.23 -0.57 -22.32
CA GLU A 124 -12.90 0.72 -22.12
C GLU A 124 -14.38 0.54 -21.74
N ILE A 125 -14.93 1.56 -21.08
CA ILE A 125 -16.32 1.58 -20.64
C ILE A 125 -17.12 2.54 -21.52
N ASP A 126 -17.99 1.98 -22.37
CA ASP A 126 -18.82 2.75 -23.28
C ASP A 126 -19.71 3.75 -22.55
N GLY A 127 -19.69 5.01 -23.00
CA GLY A 127 -20.51 6.08 -22.44
C GLY A 127 -20.01 6.67 -21.12
N ALA A 128 -18.88 6.21 -20.59
CA ALA A 128 -18.24 6.85 -19.44
C ALA A 128 -17.71 8.25 -19.79
N PRO A 129 -17.72 9.21 -18.84
CA PRO A 129 -17.26 10.58 -19.09
C PRO A 129 -15.73 10.69 -19.26
N PHE A 130 -14.99 9.67 -18.85
CA PHE A 130 -13.54 9.57 -19.02
C PHE A 130 -13.21 8.24 -19.70
N THR A 131 -12.25 8.25 -20.61
CA THR A 131 -11.56 7.02 -21.03
C THR A 131 -10.69 6.51 -19.88
N LEU A 132 -10.30 5.23 -19.90
CA LEU A 132 -9.39 4.67 -18.89
C LEU A 132 -8.08 5.44 -18.84
N ARG A 133 -7.52 5.77 -20.01
CA ARG A 133 -6.30 6.59 -20.10
C ARG A 133 -6.52 7.99 -19.52
N GLY A 134 -7.59 8.67 -19.90
CA GLY A 134 -7.88 10.02 -19.40
C GLY A 134 -8.10 10.05 -17.89
N ALA A 135 -8.75 9.03 -17.33
CA ALA A 135 -8.90 8.87 -15.89
C ALA A 135 -7.56 8.63 -15.19
N LEU A 136 -6.72 7.73 -15.73
CA LEU A 136 -5.39 7.44 -15.20
C LEU A 136 -4.51 8.70 -15.18
N GLU A 137 -4.49 9.46 -16.28
CA GLU A 137 -3.76 10.71 -16.42
C GLU A 137 -4.25 11.75 -15.42
N LYS A 138 -5.57 12.02 -15.34
CA LYS A 138 -6.14 12.99 -14.38
C LYS A 138 -5.77 12.66 -12.94
N LEU A 139 -6.02 11.43 -12.50
CA LEU A 139 -5.76 11.03 -11.11
C LEU A 139 -4.27 11.10 -10.78
N THR A 140 -3.39 10.76 -11.74
CA THR A 140 -1.93 10.87 -11.57
C THR A 140 -1.53 12.33 -11.44
N ASP A 141 -1.94 13.18 -12.38
CA ASP A 141 -1.54 14.59 -12.45
C ASP A 141 -2.00 15.35 -11.20
N GLU A 142 -3.23 15.09 -10.70
CA GLU A 142 -3.74 15.68 -9.46
C GLU A 142 -3.03 15.16 -8.21
N THR A 143 -2.65 13.87 -8.20
CA THR A 143 -1.87 13.31 -7.09
C THR A 143 -0.47 13.90 -7.04
N LEU A 144 0.20 14.07 -8.18
CA LEU A 144 1.51 14.74 -8.27
C LEU A 144 1.41 16.20 -7.81
N ALA A 145 0.40 16.94 -8.29
CA ALA A 145 0.19 18.34 -7.93
C ALA A 145 -0.12 18.56 -6.44
N ALA A 146 -0.60 17.54 -5.73
CA ALA A 146 -0.93 17.59 -4.32
C ALA A 146 0.28 17.33 -3.39
N GLN A 147 1.47 17.00 -3.92
CA GLN A 147 2.64 16.75 -3.09
C GLN A 147 3.18 18.05 -2.49
N SER A 148 3.57 18.03 -1.22
CA SER A 148 4.42 19.07 -0.63
C SER A 148 5.79 19.07 -1.31
N LEU A 149 6.18 20.20 -1.91
CA LEU A 149 7.44 20.29 -2.67
C LEU A 149 8.61 20.87 -1.87
N ASP A 150 8.34 21.54 -0.75
CA ASP A 150 9.35 22.27 0.02
C ASP A 150 9.15 22.17 1.55
N GLY A 151 10.14 22.71 2.26
CA GLY A 151 10.15 22.80 3.73
C GLY A 151 10.23 21.44 4.44
N ALA A 152 9.84 21.46 5.72
CA ALA A 152 9.85 20.29 6.60
C ALA A 152 8.75 19.24 6.27
N THR A 153 8.08 19.39 5.13
CA THR A 153 7.03 18.48 4.68
C THR A 153 7.27 17.99 3.26
N ALA A 154 8.40 18.38 2.64
CA ALA A 154 8.73 18.00 1.28
C ALA A 154 8.65 16.47 1.11
N GLY A 155 7.96 16.04 0.06
CA GLY A 155 7.74 14.63 -0.24
C GLY A 155 6.45 14.04 0.33
N PHE A 156 5.70 14.77 1.17
CA PHE A 156 4.49 14.26 1.84
C PHE A 156 3.20 14.82 1.24
N TRP A 157 2.09 14.16 1.56
CA TRP A 157 0.75 14.58 1.24
C TRP A 157 -0.06 14.81 2.51
N GLY A 158 -1.08 15.65 2.41
CA GLY A 158 -2.22 15.72 3.31
C GLY A 158 -3.48 15.14 2.65
N TYR A 159 -4.61 15.26 3.32
CA TYR A 159 -5.86 14.69 2.81
C TYR A 159 -6.38 15.31 1.51
N VAL A 160 -6.19 16.62 1.33
CA VAL A 160 -6.77 17.41 0.22
C VAL A 160 -5.71 18.19 -0.57
N GLY A 161 -4.43 17.88 -0.39
CA GLY A 161 -3.33 18.64 -0.99
C GLY A 161 -2.03 18.43 -0.23
N PRO A 162 -1.10 19.40 -0.28
CA PRO A 162 0.15 19.37 0.47
C PRO A 162 -0.09 19.17 1.98
N GLY A 163 0.81 18.43 2.63
CA GLY A 163 0.76 18.14 4.06
C GLY A 163 1.93 17.29 4.55
N ASN A 164 1.80 16.74 5.75
CA ASN A 164 2.82 15.92 6.43
C ASN A 164 2.24 14.61 6.98
N ASP A 165 1.20 14.11 6.34
CA ASP A 165 0.46 12.95 6.81
C ASP A 165 1.06 11.68 6.20
N SER A 166 1.75 10.89 7.02
CA SER A 166 2.42 9.67 6.54
C SER A 166 1.40 8.66 6.01
N SER A 167 0.17 8.63 6.53
CA SER A 167 -0.88 7.75 6.00
C SER A 167 -1.40 8.18 4.63
N ALA A 168 -1.54 9.48 4.37
CA ALA A 168 -1.88 9.99 3.04
C ALA A 168 -0.74 9.70 2.04
N THR A 169 0.50 9.95 2.49
CA THR A 169 1.72 9.89 1.68
C THR A 169 1.94 8.52 1.06
N GLN A 170 1.81 7.45 1.84
CA GLN A 170 1.93 6.09 1.32
C GLN A 170 0.85 5.73 0.28
N TYR A 171 -0.38 6.26 0.38
CA TYR A 171 -1.45 5.94 -0.55
C TYR A 171 -1.17 6.63 -1.88
N ALA A 172 -0.74 7.89 -1.82
CA ALA A 172 -0.23 8.60 -2.98
C ALA A 172 0.96 7.87 -3.61
N ALA A 173 1.99 7.53 -2.82
CA ALA A 173 3.19 6.83 -3.30
C ALA A 173 2.86 5.46 -3.93
N ALA A 174 2.00 4.67 -3.29
CA ALA A 174 1.49 3.40 -3.81
C ALA A 174 0.84 3.56 -5.19
N ALA A 175 -0.08 4.53 -5.27
CA ALA A 175 -0.87 4.77 -6.47
C ALA A 175 -0.01 5.30 -7.62
N LEU A 176 0.92 6.21 -7.33
CA LEU A 176 1.90 6.70 -8.30
C LEU A 176 2.82 5.56 -8.76
N ALA A 177 3.30 4.70 -7.87
CA ALA A 177 4.12 3.54 -8.25
C ALA A 177 3.35 2.55 -9.15
N ALA A 178 2.06 2.33 -8.89
CA ALA A 178 1.22 1.51 -9.75
C ALA A 178 0.99 2.18 -11.13
N ALA A 179 0.70 3.48 -11.15
CA ALA A 179 0.53 4.26 -12.37
C ALA A 179 1.81 4.28 -13.21
N ARG A 180 2.99 4.39 -12.57
CA ARG A 180 4.31 4.32 -13.21
C ARG A 180 4.45 3.04 -14.04
N GLY A 181 4.11 1.89 -13.46
CA GLY A 181 4.16 0.61 -14.17
C GLY A 181 3.22 0.58 -15.39
N THR A 182 2.02 1.15 -15.24
CA THR A 182 1.02 1.24 -16.31
C THR A 182 1.48 2.17 -17.45
N PHE A 183 2.00 3.36 -17.14
CA PHE A 183 2.53 4.28 -18.16
C PHE A 183 3.78 3.73 -18.85
N ARG A 184 4.67 3.05 -18.13
CA ARG A 184 5.81 2.34 -18.75
C ARG A 184 5.35 1.30 -19.76
N ALA A 185 4.29 0.54 -19.46
CA ALA A 185 3.73 -0.45 -20.37
C ALA A 185 3.07 0.17 -21.61
N MET A 186 2.52 1.38 -21.52
CA MET A 186 1.97 2.12 -22.67
C MET A 186 3.07 2.55 -23.65
N GLY A 187 4.24 2.97 -23.14
CA GLY A 187 5.45 3.20 -23.92
C GLY A 187 5.47 4.43 -24.84
N ASP A 188 4.35 5.13 -25.03
CA ASP A 188 4.32 6.38 -25.80
C ASP A 188 4.96 7.55 -25.06
N ALA A 189 5.41 8.57 -25.79
CA ALA A 189 6.19 9.68 -25.24
C ALA A 189 5.44 10.46 -24.13
N ALA A 190 4.12 10.62 -24.24
CA ALA A 190 3.33 11.32 -23.23
C ALA A 190 3.17 10.49 -21.96
N ALA A 191 3.09 9.16 -22.07
CA ALA A 191 3.12 8.25 -20.93
C ALA A 191 4.50 8.25 -20.26
N LEU A 192 5.58 8.19 -21.03
CA LEU A 192 6.96 8.20 -20.49
C LEU A 192 7.31 9.51 -19.77
N ALA A 193 6.83 10.67 -20.24
CA ALA A 193 7.02 11.93 -19.51
C ALA A 193 6.38 11.90 -18.10
N ARG A 194 5.28 11.18 -17.91
CA ARG A 194 4.67 10.97 -16.58
C ARG A 194 5.47 10.01 -15.72
N VAL A 195 6.14 9.03 -16.32
CA VAL A 195 7.06 8.13 -15.59
C VAL A 195 8.16 8.96 -14.93
N ASP A 196 8.78 9.89 -15.65
CA ASP A 196 9.83 10.76 -15.10
C ASP A 196 9.31 11.64 -13.94
N ALA A 197 8.13 12.22 -14.10
CA ALA A 197 7.49 13.03 -13.05
C ALA A 197 7.16 12.19 -11.80
N ILE A 198 6.68 10.96 -11.99
CA ILE A 198 6.42 10.02 -10.90
C ILE A 198 7.73 9.63 -10.21
N ASP A 199 8.78 9.30 -10.96
CA ASP A 199 10.08 8.92 -10.40
C ASP A 199 10.66 10.06 -9.56
N ALA A 200 10.54 11.31 -10.01
CA ALA A 200 10.93 12.49 -9.22
C ALA A 200 10.10 12.64 -7.92
N SER A 201 8.78 12.44 -8.00
CA SER A 201 7.88 12.54 -6.84
C SER A 201 8.16 11.44 -5.79
N LEU A 202 8.40 10.21 -6.23
CA LEU A 202 8.74 9.08 -5.36
C LEU A 202 10.12 9.28 -4.73
N ALA A 203 11.12 9.76 -5.48
CA ALA A 203 12.43 10.10 -4.93
C ALA A 203 12.34 11.20 -3.87
N LEU A 204 11.52 12.24 -4.10
CA LEU A 204 11.27 13.28 -3.11
C LEU A 204 10.59 12.72 -1.84
N THR A 205 9.67 11.78 -2.00
CA THR A 205 9.02 11.08 -0.88
C THR A 205 10.05 10.32 -0.03
N ALA A 206 10.95 9.58 -0.68
CA ALA A 206 12.00 8.85 0.01
C ALA A 206 12.93 9.78 0.80
N LEU A 207 13.36 10.88 0.18
CA LEU A 207 14.16 11.92 0.85
C LEU A 207 13.42 12.54 2.04
N GLY A 208 12.12 12.78 1.91
CA GLY A 208 11.29 13.30 2.99
C GLY A 208 11.26 12.36 4.21
N TYR A 209 11.04 11.06 3.99
CA TYR A 209 11.10 10.08 5.08
C TYR A 209 12.51 10.02 5.71
N ALA A 210 13.56 10.05 4.90
CA ALA A 210 14.94 10.03 5.38
C ALA A 210 15.36 11.30 6.14
N ALA A 211 14.68 12.43 5.91
CA ALA A 211 14.91 13.67 6.66
C ALA A 211 14.24 13.66 8.05
N HIS A 212 13.32 12.72 8.32
CA HIS A 212 12.52 12.68 9.54
C HIS A 212 12.56 11.33 10.28
N PRO A 213 13.74 10.71 10.48
CA PRO A 213 13.83 9.52 11.31
C PRO A 213 13.58 9.87 12.77
N GLU A 214 12.87 8.99 13.49
CA GLU A 214 12.82 9.08 14.95
C GLU A 214 14.11 8.51 15.56
N PRO A 215 14.54 8.97 16.76
CA PRO A 215 15.76 8.48 17.39
C PRO A 215 15.80 6.98 17.65
N ASP A 216 14.63 6.32 17.70
CA ASP A 216 14.52 4.87 17.88
C ASP A 216 14.65 4.07 16.56
N GLY A 217 14.74 4.76 15.42
CA GLY A 217 14.79 4.19 14.07
C GLY A 217 13.41 3.97 13.44
N GLY A 218 12.33 4.27 14.15
CA GLY A 218 10.96 4.14 13.65
C GLY A 218 10.47 5.38 12.91
N MET A 219 9.19 5.33 12.52
CA MET A 219 8.50 6.45 11.91
C MET A 219 7.17 6.71 12.61
N LYS A 220 6.86 7.99 12.81
CA LYS A 220 5.60 8.46 13.38
C LYS A 220 4.60 8.90 12.32
N TYR A 221 3.36 9.11 12.74
CA TYR A 221 2.26 9.46 11.83
C TYR A 221 2.40 10.84 11.18
N ARG A 222 2.86 11.84 11.95
CA ARG A 222 3.15 13.21 11.49
C ARG A 222 4.36 13.76 12.23
N PHE A 223 5.02 14.76 11.64
CA PHE A 223 6.25 15.37 12.19
C PHE A 223 6.10 16.15 13.49
N ASP A 224 4.87 16.37 13.95
CA ASP A 224 4.62 17.04 15.22
C ASP A 224 5.04 16.18 16.44
N ALA A 225 5.12 16.82 17.60
CA ALA A 225 5.66 16.22 18.83
C ALA A 225 4.70 15.24 19.53
N PHE A 226 3.49 15.04 19.00
CA PHE A 226 2.44 14.26 19.67
C PHE A 226 2.43 12.78 19.27
N TYR A 227 3.06 12.42 18.16
CA TYR A 227 3.07 11.04 17.66
C TYR A 227 4.37 10.32 17.96
N HIS A 228 4.24 9.01 18.22
CA HIS A 228 5.38 8.11 18.41
C HIS A 228 5.54 7.19 17.20
N SER A 229 6.71 6.55 17.14
CA SER A 229 6.96 5.48 16.18
C SER A 229 5.90 4.38 16.29
N SER A 230 5.38 3.92 15.16
CA SER A 230 4.38 2.84 15.11
C SER A 230 4.70 1.86 13.99
N PHE A 231 4.19 0.63 14.10
CA PHE A 231 4.38 -0.42 13.10
C PHE A 231 3.91 0.01 11.71
N GLN A 232 2.69 0.53 11.65
CA GLN A 232 2.02 1.08 10.48
C GLN A 232 2.92 2.06 9.72
N GLN A 233 3.39 3.08 10.43
CA GLN A 233 4.09 4.21 9.82
C GLN A 233 5.55 3.86 9.51
N THR A 234 6.18 3.00 10.32
CA THR A 234 7.54 2.52 10.07
C THR A 234 7.59 1.62 8.84
N ALA A 235 6.62 0.70 8.69
CA ALA A 235 6.49 -0.12 7.49
C ALA A 235 6.20 0.72 6.24
N ALA A 236 5.29 1.70 6.36
CA ALA A 236 5.01 2.64 5.26
C ALA A 236 6.25 3.45 4.86
N SER A 237 7.04 3.92 5.84
CA SER A 237 8.28 4.64 5.58
C SER A 237 9.31 3.79 4.85
N LEU A 238 9.54 2.55 5.31
CA LEU A 238 10.45 1.62 4.63
C LEU A 238 10.01 1.42 3.18
N TRP A 239 8.72 1.14 2.98
CA TRP A 239 8.18 0.92 1.65
C TRP A 239 8.34 2.12 0.71
N CYS A 240 7.96 3.33 1.18
CA CYS A 240 8.07 4.55 0.40
C CYS A 240 9.51 4.92 0.06
N GLN A 241 10.46 4.68 0.97
CA GLN A 241 11.89 4.87 0.71
C GLN A 241 12.35 3.96 -0.45
N LEU A 242 11.98 2.67 -0.40
CA LEU A 242 12.32 1.70 -1.45
C LEU A 242 11.67 2.05 -2.80
N LEU A 243 10.40 2.50 -2.80
CA LEU A 243 9.71 2.95 -4.02
C LEU A 243 10.40 4.14 -4.70
N GLY A 244 10.97 5.04 -3.90
CA GLY A 244 11.76 6.19 -4.36
C GLY A 244 13.21 5.87 -4.73
N GLY A 245 13.60 4.59 -4.72
CA GLY A 245 14.90 4.12 -5.20
C GLY A 245 15.99 4.00 -4.14
N MET A 246 15.66 4.19 -2.85
CA MET A 246 16.58 3.80 -1.77
C MET A 246 16.70 2.28 -1.71
N THR A 247 17.78 1.80 -1.10
CA THR A 247 18.06 0.39 -0.85
C THR A 247 18.15 0.13 0.65
N LEU A 248 18.22 -1.14 1.07
CA LEU A 248 18.50 -1.44 2.49
C LEU A 248 19.89 -0.99 2.96
N ALA A 249 20.81 -0.64 2.04
CA ALA A 249 22.09 -0.06 2.43
C ALA A 249 21.95 1.39 2.94
N ASP A 250 20.83 2.06 2.65
CA ASP A 250 20.57 3.41 3.15
C ASP A 250 20.30 3.38 4.67
N PRO A 251 21.04 4.16 5.50
CA PRO A 251 20.94 4.06 6.95
C PRO A 251 19.54 4.27 7.52
N THR A 252 18.70 5.09 6.87
CA THR A 252 17.33 5.38 7.30
C THR A 252 16.37 4.24 6.95
N ALA A 253 16.48 3.66 5.74
CA ALA A 253 15.74 2.46 5.37
C ALA A 253 16.12 1.30 6.30
N GLN A 254 17.40 1.17 6.59
CA GLN A 254 17.89 0.15 7.49
C GLN A 254 17.49 0.36 8.95
N GLY A 255 17.42 1.62 9.40
CA GLY A 255 16.85 1.96 10.71
C GLY A 255 15.41 1.48 10.84
N ALA A 256 14.58 1.73 9.84
CA ALA A 256 13.19 1.28 9.80
C ALA A 256 13.08 -0.26 9.79
N MET A 257 13.90 -0.94 8.98
CA MET A 257 13.92 -2.41 8.91
C MET A 257 14.32 -3.04 10.26
N ARG A 258 15.36 -2.51 10.92
CA ARG A 258 15.76 -2.94 12.26
C ARG A 258 14.66 -2.68 13.29
N TRP A 259 14.04 -1.50 13.27
CA TRP A 259 12.95 -1.16 14.20
C TRP A 259 11.81 -2.16 14.10
N LEU A 260 11.43 -2.54 12.87
CA LEU A 260 10.40 -3.54 12.59
C LEU A 260 10.81 -4.92 13.09
N ALA A 261 12.05 -5.35 12.81
CA ALA A 261 12.56 -6.65 13.27
C ALA A 261 12.63 -6.77 14.80
N ASP A 262 13.08 -5.72 15.48
CA ASP A 262 13.25 -5.70 16.93
C ASP A 262 11.92 -5.77 17.70
N ARG A 263 10.84 -5.35 17.05
CA ARG A 263 9.51 -5.18 17.68
C ARG A 263 8.46 -6.13 17.15
N TYR A 264 8.64 -6.73 15.97
CA TYR A 264 7.64 -7.63 15.39
C TYR A 264 7.30 -8.81 16.31
N ASN A 265 6.02 -8.95 16.61
CA ASN A 265 5.50 -10.12 17.30
C ASN A 265 4.08 -10.42 16.81
N TYR A 266 3.90 -11.60 16.23
CA TYR A 266 2.62 -12.04 15.66
C TYR A 266 1.45 -11.99 16.66
N SER A 267 1.67 -12.29 17.95
CA SER A 267 0.60 -12.35 18.95
C SER A 267 0.38 -11.06 19.75
N THR A 268 1.34 -10.12 19.75
CA THR A 268 1.31 -8.99 20.71
C THR A 268 1.45 -7.61 20.09
N SER A 269 1.61 -7.51 18.77
CA SER A 269 1.74 -6.21 18.10
C SER A 269 0.54 -5.29 18.39
N GLU A 270 -0.63 -5.86 18.68
CA GLU A 270 -1.86 -5.12 19.02
C GLU A 270 -1.77 -4.27 20.31
N GLY A 271 -0.84 -4.60 21.21
CA GLY A 271 -0.64 -3.88 22.47
C GLY A 271 0.30 -2.69 22.39
N TYR A 272 0.99 -2.49 21.25
CA TYR A 272 2.02 -1.46 21.13
C TYR A 272 1.44 -0.05 21.16
N ARG A 273 2.23 0.91 21.66
CA ARG A 273 1.86 2.32 21.74
C ARG A 273 1.59 2.87 20.33
N ASP A 274 0.54 3.67 20.18
CA ASP A 274 0.07 4.20 18.89
C ASP A 274 -0.23 3.12 17.84
N PHE A 275 -0.41 1.86 18.27
CA PHE A 275 -0.91 0.82 17.40
C PHE A 275 -2.39 1.03 17.08
N TRP A 276 -2.70 1.10 15.79
CA TRP A 276 -4.08 1.24 15.36
C TRP A 276 -4.65 -0.14 15.08
N ARG A 277 -5.43 -0.66 16.03
CA ARG A 277 -6.10 -1.98 15.93
C ARG A 277 -6.82 -2.19 14.60
N VAL A 278 -7.54 -1.15 14.18
CA VAL A 278 -8.28 -1.14 12.91
C VAL A 278 -7.39 -1.03 11.67
N SER A 279 -6.07 -0.97 11.84
CA SER A 279 -5.10 -0.84 10.75
C SER A 279 -4.05 -1.94 10.80
N TYR A 280 -4.31 -3.06 11.50
CA TYR A 280 -3.37 -4.18 11.57
C TYR A 280 -3.14 -4.84 10.20
N ALA A 281 -4.22 -5.16 9.49
CA ALA A 281 -4.13 -5.69 8.12
C ALA A 281 -3.36 -4.73 7.18
N TYR A 282 -3.60 -3.44 7.38
CA TYR A 282 -2.89 -2.39 6.67
C TYR A 282 -1.37 -2.39 6.99
N TYR A 283 -0.97 -2.59 8.24
CA TYR A 283 0.44 -2.79 8.60
C TYR A 283 1.05 -4.03 7.94
N LEU A 284 0.33 -5.16 7.95
CA LEU A 284 0.81 -6.40 7.32
C LEU A 284 1.04 -6.19 5.82
N TRP A 285 0.11 -5.51 5.15
CA TRP A 285 0.22 -5.23 3.73
C TRP A 285 1.43 -4.35 3.38
N THR A 286 1.59 -3.19 4.04
CA THR A 286 2.73 -2.30 3.75
C THR A 286 4.07 -2.97 4.04
N SER A 287 4.13 -3.76 5.11
CA SER A 287 5.33 -4.55 5.46
C SER A 287 5.64 -5.59 4.39
N ALA A 288 4.65 -6.38 3.97
CA ALA A 288 4.82 -7.39 2.93
C ALA A 288 5.31 -6.77 1.61
N LYS A 289 4.75 -5.63 1.19
CA LYS A 289 5.20 -4.94 -0.02
C LYS A 289 6.63 -4.40 0.12
N ALA A 290 7.00 -3.85 1.28
CA ALA A 290 8.38 -3.45 1.55
C ALA A 290 9.35 -4.64 1.44
N TYR A 291 9.04 -5.75 2.10
CA TYR A 291 9.90 -6.92 2.15
C TYR A 291 10.06 -7.57 0.77
N LEU A 292 8.99 -7.62 -0.02
CA LEU A 292 9.08 -8.07 -1.41
C LEU A 292 10.03 -7.20 -2.24
N LEU A 293 10.00 -5.87 -2.09
CA LEU A 293 10.93 -4.99 -2.78
C LEU A 293 12.38 -5.19 -2.31
N VAL A 294 12.59 -5.51 -1.03
CA VAL A 294 13.91 -5.88 -0.52
C VAL A 294 14.40 -7.17 -1.17
N GLU A 295 13.56 -8.21 -1.19
CA GLU A 295 13.91 -9.53 -1.72
C GLU A 295 14.14 -9.52 -3.23
N GLN A 296 13.40 -8.68 -3.95
CA GLN A 296 13.50 -8.54 -5.41
C GLN A 296 14.54 -7.51 -5.86
N GLY A 297 14.90 -6.57 -4.98
CA GLY A 297 15.89 -5.54 -5.25
C GLY A 297 17.29 -6.16 -5.41
N ALA A 298 17.97 -5.82 -6.50
CA ALA A 298 19.28 -6.36 -6.89
C ALA A 298 20.45 -6.06 -5.92
N GLY A 299 20.19 -5.54 -4.72
CA GLY A 299 21.19 -5.28 -3.68
C GLY A 299 21.21 -6.32 -2.56
N GLY A 300 20.12 -7.04 -2.31
CA GLY A 300 19.96 -7.85 -1.10
C GLY A 300 20.23 -7.06 0.20
N ALA A 301 20.15 -7.72 1.35
CA ALA A 301 20.77 -7.20 2.56
C ALA A 301 22.29 -7.37 2.42
N ALA A 302 23.09 -6.33 2.65
CA ALA A 302 24.54 -6.49 2.71
C ALA A 302 24.93 -7.33 3.94
N PRO A 303 26.13 -7.95 3.99
CA PRO A 303 26.57 -8.64 5.20
C PRO A 303 26.49 -7.74 6.44
N GLY A 304 25.69 -8.15 7.43
CA GLY A 304 25.43 -7.37 8.65
C GLY A 304 24.16 -6.52 8.62
N ASP A 305 23.45 -6.48 7.49
CA ASP A 305 22.12 -5.90 7.40
C ASP A 305 21.06 -6.85 7.94
N VAL A 306 20.10 -6.29 8.68
CA VAL A 306 18.84 -6.94 9.04
C VAL A 306 17.91 -6.88 7.83
N GLY A 307 17.37 -8.01 7.42
CA GLY A 307 16.40 -8.15 6.33
C GLY A 307 15.16 -8.94 6.73
N PRO A 308 14.24 -9.20 5.77
CA PRO A 308 12.99 -9.92 6.04
C PRO A 308 13.19 -11.28 6.72
N ALA A 309 14.27 -11.98 6.40
CA ALA A 309 14.62 -13.27 6.99
C ALA A 309 14.89 -13.22 8.51
N ASP A 310 15.19 -12.04 9.06
CA ASP A 310 15.49 -11.85 10.48
C ASP A 310 14.24 -11.57 11.34
N LEU A 311 13.08 -11.36 10.70
CA LEU A 311 11.84 -11.04 11.40
C LEU A 311 11.36 -12.21 12.27
N GLY A 312 11.04 -11.91 13.53
CA GLY A 312 10.51 -12.89 14.48
C GLY A 312 11.51 -13.93 14.99
N LEU A 313 12.80 -13.81 14.63
CA LEU A 313 13.87 -14.70 15.12
C LEU A 313 14.39 -14.29 16.51
N LEU A 314 14.11 -13.08 16.96
CA LEU A 314 14.57 -12.59 18.25
C LEU A 314 13.86 -13.30 19.40
N PRO A 315 14.59 -13.64 20.49
CA PRO A 315 13.96 -14.17 21.70
C PRO A 315 12.86 -13.24 22.21
N ALA A 316 11.75 -13.80 22.70
CA ALA A 316 10.75 -13.02 23.42
C ALA A 316 11.43 -12.26 24.59
N ASN A 317 11.33 -10.92 24.66
CA ASN A 317 11.85 -10.17 25.84
C ASN A 317 10.93 -10.52 26.99
N PRO A 318 11.48 -10.90 28.14
CA PRO A 318 10.70 -11.01 29.37
C PRO A 318 10.34 -9.65 30.01
N ALA A 319 10.80 -8.50 29.50
CA ALA A 319 10.57 -7.21 30.17
C ALA A 319 9.96 -6.11 29.27
N PRO A 320 8.85 -5.46 29.68
CA PRO A 320 8.45 -4.17 29.13
C PRO A 320 9.46 -3.12 29.59
N ASN A 321 10.04 -2.38 28.65
CA ASN A 321 10.90 -1.25 28.98
C ASN A 321 10.03 -0.13 29.58
N ALA A 322 10.13 0.04 30.90
CA ALA A 322 9.40 1.05 31.67
C ALA A 322 9.73 2.50 31.28
N THR A 323 10.76 2.74 30.46
CA THR A 323 11.22 4.08 30.07
C THR A 323 10.46 4.66 28.87
N PHE A 324 9.78 3.85 28.05
CA PHE A 324 9.08 4.32 26.83
C PHE A 324 7.55 4.25 26.86
N GLY A 325 6.95 3.71 27.93
CA GLY A 325 5.52 3.37 27.90
C GLY A 325 5.18 2.28 26.88
N ASP A 326 6.20 1.56 26.41
CA ASP A 326 6.11 0.48 25.44
C ASP A 326 5.52 -0.76 26.12
N VAL A 327 4.21 -0.96 25.95
CA VAL A 327 3.59 -2.27 26.11
C VAL A 327 3.87 -3.11 24.85
N GLY A 328 5.16 -3.29 24.55
CA GLY A 328 5.66 -4.04 23.41
C GLY A 328 6.45 -5.24 23.88
N ARG A 329 5.76 -6.22 24.50
CA ARG A 329 6.05 -7.67 24.57
C ARG A 329 5.20 -8.30 25.68
N LEU A 330 4.21 -9.11 25.30
CA LEU A 330 3.43 -9.94 26.23
C LEU A 330 3.22 -11.38 25.71
N VAL A 331 4.14 -12.25 26.14
CA VAL A 331 3.99 -13.69 26.45
C VAL A 331 3.84 -14.72 25.30
N ARG A 332 4.94 -15.47 25.15
CA ARG A 332 5.09 -16.94 24.95
C ARG A 332 4.00 -17.69 24.17
N ARG A 333 4.39 -18.33 23.06
CA ARG A 333 3.82 -19.64 22.68
C ARG A 333 4.79 -20.68 23.22
N GLU A 334 4.39 -21.43 24.24
CA GLU A 334 5.05 -22.72 24.52
C GLU A 334 4.89 -23.60 23.27
N PRO A 335 5.93 -24.33 22.84
CA PRO A 335 5.78 -25.34 21.82
C PRO A 335 4.91 -26.48 22.38
N GLY A 336 3.77 -26.71 21.74
CA GLY A 336 2.99 -27.94 21.82
C GLY A 336 2.94 -28.55 20.44
#